data_AF-A0A1S3CVT6-F1
#
_entry.id   AF-A0A1S3CVT6-F1
#
_cell.length_a   1.000
_cell.length_b   1.000
_cell.length_c   1.000
_cell.angle_alpha   90.00
_cell.angle_beta   90.00
_cell.angle_gamma   90.00
#
_symmetry.space_group_name_H-M   'P 1'
#
loop_
_entity.id
_entity.type
_entity.pdbx_description
1 polymer ?
#
loop_
_entity_poly.entity_id
_entity_poly.type
_entity_poly.pdbx_seq_one_letter_code
_entity_poly.pdbx_strand_id
1 'polypeptide(L)'
;MYFFEYAHFMFGIVERGIHFIEFHFLRRFEGSKEAKFTGHLVSKLYSTLSTVNTLSNNVIVDDRTELTIGRRLLEAKLLGYPYIVVIGKAASQTPSLFEVIDLSSDFSQELSLEALYGFLSLRTSAVPVMKNKMSTVQ
;
A
#
# COMPACT_ATOMS: atom_id res chain seq x y z
N MET A 1 -19.16 16.02 -2.44
CA MET A 1 -18.23 16.01 -3.60
C MET A 1 -17.24 14.84 -3.55
N TYR A 2 -16.73 14.43 -2.38
CA TYR A 2 -15.87 13.23 -2.23
C TYR A 2 -16.51 11.92 -2.73
N PHE A 3 -17.79 11.67 -2.48
CA PHE A 3 -18.43 10.38 -2.81
C PHE A 3 -18.38 10.02 -4.32
N PHE A 4 -18.41 11.00 -5.22
CA PHE A 4 -18.41 10.75 -6.67
C PHE A 4 -17.01 10.40 -7.21
N GLU A 5 -15.96 11.06 -6.71
CA GLU A 5 -14.57 10.68 -6.99
C GLU A 5 -14.26 9.29 -6.41
N TYR A 6 -14.76 8.99 -5.22
CA TYR A 6 -14.64 7.68 -4.58
C TYR A 6 -15.30 6.57 -5.37
N ALA A 7 -16.54 6.75 -5.84
CA ALA A 7 -17.24 5.73 -6.63
C ALA A 7 -16.53 5.46 -7.97
N HIS A 8 -16.00 6.50 -8.62
CA HIS A 8 -15.27 6.37 -9.87
C HIS A 8 -13.89 5.70 -9.68
N PHE A 9 -13.21 6.02 -8.57
CA PHE A 9 -11.99 5.34 -8.14
C PHE A 9 -12.28 3.84 -7.88
N MET A 10 -13.31 3.52 -7.10
CA MET A 10 -13.71 2.15 -6.77
C MET A 10 -14.09 1.32 -8.00
N PHE A 11 -14.82 1.89 -8.96
CA PHE A 11 -15.13 1.23 -10.23
C PHE A 11 -13.85 0.94 -11.04
N GLY A 12 -12.89 1.86 -11.01
CA GLY A 12 -11.56 1.68 -11.62
C GLY A 12 -10.72 0.59 -10.97
N ILE A 13 -10.76 0.43 -9.63
CA ILE A 13 -10.03 -0.61 -8.89
C ILE A 13 -10.50 -2.00 -9.34
N VAL A 14 -11.82 -2.21 -9.36
CA VAL A 14 -12.44 -3.52 -9.61
C VAL A 14 -12.26 -3.96 -11.07
N GLU A 15 -12.38 -3.06 -12.04
CA GLU A 15 -12.27 -3.41 -13.47
C GLU A 15 -10.84 -3.63 -13.98
N ARG A 16 -9.82 -3.09 -13.29
CA ARG A 16 -8.43 -3.08 -13.82
C ARG A 16 -7.45 -3.97 -13.07
N GLY A 17 -7.88 -4.71 -12.04
CA GLY A 17 -6.98 -5.54 -11.23
C GLY A 17 -5.86 -4.72 -10.58
N ILE A 18 -6.19 -3.51 -10.11
CA ILE A 18 -5.20 -2.52 -9.67
C ILE A 18 -4.69 -2.88 -8.27
N HIS A 19 -3.38 -3.05 -8.14
CA HIS A 19 -2.71 -3.34 -6.89
C HIS A 19 -2.44 -2.06 -6.11
N PHE A 20 -3.36 -1.66 -5.24
CA PHE A 20 -3.11 -0.56 -4.32
C PHE A 20 -2.39 -1.04 -3.06
N ILE A 21 -1.31 -0.33 -2.72
CA ILE A 21 -0.67 -0.44 -1.42
C ILE A 21 -0.91 0.86 -0.69
N GLU A 22 -1.67 0.81 0.40
CA GLU A 22 -1.85 1.94 1.31
C GLU A 22 -0.86 1.84 2.46
N PHE A 23 -0.06 2.89 2.67
CA PHE A 23 0.78 2.98 3.86
C PHE A 23 -0.03 3.47 5.04
N HIS A 24 -0.01 2.68 6.11
CA HIS A 24 -0.51 3.12 7.39
C HIS A 24 0.60 3.71 8.25
N PHE A 25 0.63 5.04 8.33
CA PHE A 25 1.57 5.73 9.22
C PHE A 25 1.01 5.77 10.65
N LEU A 26 1.64 5.04 11.57
CA LEU A 26 1.46 5.22 13.01
C LEU A 26 2.02 6.58 13.44
N ARG A 27 1.28 7.67 13.24
CA ARG A 27 1.54 8.90 14.01
C ARG A 27 0.74 8.83 15.31
N ARG A 28 1.37 8.31 16.36
CA ARG A 28 0.92 8.60 17.73
C ARG A 28 1.83 9.57 18.48
N PHE A 29 2.70 10.28 17.77
CA PHE A 29 3.62 11.23 18.40
C PHE A 29 4.03 12.35 17.44
N GLU A 30 3.20 13.38 17.31
CA GLU A 30 3.72 14.64 16.78
C GLU A 30 4.81 15.17 17.73
N GLY A 31 6.01 15.41 17.19
CA GLY A 31 7.15 15.97 17.93
C GLY A 31 8.13 14.99 18.57
N SER A 32 7.92 13.66 18.51
CA SER A 32 8.87 12.70 19.11
C SER A 32 10.01 12.29 18.16
N LYS A 33 11.06 11.68 18.72
CA LYS A 33 12.22 11.16 17.97
C LYS A 33 11.79 10.08 16.96
N GLU A 34 10.79 9.30 17.31
CA GLU A 34 10.20 8.23 16.51
C GLU A 34 9.54 8.76 15.23
N ALA A 35 8.85 9.92 15.28
CA ALA A 35 8.20 10.50 14.10
C ALA A 35 9.21 11.00 13.05
N LYS A 36 10.37 11.52 13.49
CA LYS A 36 11.49 11.84 12.59
C LYS A 36 12.12 10.58 12.01
N PHE A 37 12.22 9.53 12.81
CA PHE A 37 12.74 8.24 12.39
C PHE A 37 11.84 7.54 11.37
N THR A 38 10.52 7.62 11.47
CA THR A 38 9.64 6.90 10.52
C THR A 38 9.40 7.66 9.21
N GLY A 39 9.58 8.98 9.17
CA GLY A 39 9.39 9.78 7.96
C GLY A 39 10.28 9.38 6.78
N HIS A 40 11.56 9.08 7.04
CA HIS A 40 12.46 8.60 5.98
C HIS A 40 12.09 7.18 5.51
N LEU A 41 11.50 6.35 6.38
CA LEU A 41 11.05 5.01 6.04
C LEU A 41 9.86 5.03 5.08
N VAL A 42 8.91 5.97 5.26
CA VAL A 42 7.79 6.17 4.31
C VAL A 42 8.34 6.49 2.92
N SER A 43 9.24 7.48 2.83
CA SER A 43 9.82 7.90 1.55
C SER A 43 10.61 6.77 0.88
N LYS A 44 11.37 6.01 1.67
CA LYS A 44 12.13 4.84 1.20
C LYS A 44 11.20 3.76 0.69
N LEU A 45 10.17 3.39 1.46
CA LEU A 45 9.17 2.41 1.07
C LEU A 45 8.45 2.82 -0.21
N TYR A 46 7.94 4.05 -0.27
CA TYR A 46 7.25 4.56 -1.45
C TYR A 46 8.16 4.47 -2.69
N SER A 47 9.40 4.95 -2.58
CA SER A 47 10.36 4.92 -3.69
C SER A 47 10.68 3.48 -4.12
N THR A 48 10.92 2.58 -3.17
CA THR A 48 11.23 1.16 -3.44
C THR A 48 10.05 0.40 -4.04
N LEU A 49 8.83 0.58 -3.52
CA LEU A 49 7.67 -0.13 -4.05
C LEU A 49 7.21 0.45 -5.40
N SER A 50 7.45 1.73 -5.65
CA SER A 50 7.18 2.36 -6.95
C SER A 50 8.08 1.81 -8.08
N THR A 51 9.21 1.15 -7.76
CA THR A 51 10.02 0.47 -8.79
C THR A 51 9.47 -0.89 -9.19
N VAL A 52 8.50 -1.44 -8.45
CA VAL A 52 7.80 -2.66 -8.85
C VAL A 52 6.84 -2.29 -9.97
N ASN A 53 7.08 -2.81 -11.18
CA ASN A 53 6.38 -2.39 -12.40
C ASN A 53 4.84 -2.43 -12.28
N THR A 54 4.29 -3.46 -11.64
CA THR A 54 2.85 -3.67 -11.39
C THR A 54 2.26 -2.71 -10.35
N LEU A 55 3.10 -2.13 -9.49
CA LEU A 55 2.72 -1.16 -8.46
C LEU A 55 3.04 0.28 -8.86
N SER A 56 3.74 0.49 -9.98
CA SER A 56 4.06 1.84 -10.47
C SER A 56 2.77 2.65 -10.64
N ASN A 57 2.69 3.81 -9.97
CA ASN A 57 1.51 4.67 -9.86
C ASN A 57 0.30 4.12 -9.06
N ASN A 58 0.45 2.97 -8.40
CA ASN A 58 -0.61 2.35 -7.59
C ASN A 58 -0.23 2.28 -6.09
N VAL A 59 0.74 3.06 -5.65
CA VAL A 59 1.12 3.17 -4.23
C VAL A 59 0.53 4.45 -3.65
N ILE A 60 -0.22 4.34 -2.57
CA ILE A 60 -0.86 5.45 -1.87
C ILE A 60 -0.27 5.54 -0.45
N VAL A 61 0.03 6.76 -0.01
CA VAL A 61 0.43 7.02 1.37
C VAL A 61 -0.79 7.57 2.11
N ASP A 62 -1.24 6.90 3.18
CA ASP A 62 -2.26 7.44 4.07
C ASP A 62 -1.58 8.13 5.27
N ASP A 63 -1.43 9.44 5.14
CA ASP A 63 -0.85 10.34 6.13
C ASP A 63 -1.91 11.08 6.97
N ARG A 64 -3.20 10.70 6.86
CA ARG A 64 -4.30 11.28 7.65
C ARG A 64 -4.05 11.06 9.15
N THR A 65 -3.70 12.13 9.85
CA THR A 65 -3.34 12.08 11.27
C THR A 65 -4.54 12.17 12.21
N GLU A 66 -5.68 12.62 11.69
CA GLU A 66 -6.95 12.77 12.40
C GLU A 66 -7.66 11.43 12.65
N LEU A 67 -7.25 10.37 11.96
CA LEU A 67 -7.85 9.04 12.05
C LEU A 67 -6.95 8.05 12.82
N THR A 68 -7.58 7.24 13.67
CA THR A 68 -6.88 6.12 14.32
C THR A 68 -6.43 5.10 13.27
N ILE A 69 -5.35 4.36 13.56
CA ILE A 69 -4.87 3.30 12.66
C ILE A 69 -5.95 2.25 12.37
N GLY A 70 -6.75 1.86 13.38
CA GLY A 70 -7.83 0.91 13.20
C GLY A 70 -8.92 1.43 12.26
N ARG A 71 -9.24 2.72 12.32
CA ARG A 71 -10.24 3.34 11.43
C ARG A 71 -9.76 3.36 9.98
N ARG A 72 -8.51 3.75 9.77
CA ARG A 72 -7.97 3.80 8.42
C ARG A 72 -7.73 2.40 7.83
N LEU A 73 -7.29 1.43 8.64
CA LEU A 73 -7.27 0.00 8.26
C LEU A 73 -8.65 -0.50 7.85
N LEU A 74 -9.70 -0.11 8.58
CA LEU A 74 -11.08 -0.45 8.21
C LEU A 74 -11.46 0.18 6.87
N GLU A 75 -11.15 1.46 6.65
CA GLU A 75 -11.41 2.13 5.38
C GLU A 75 -10.66 1.48 4.22
N ALA A 76 -9.38 1.16 4.41
CA ALA A 76 -8.54 0.42 3.44
C ALA A 76 -9.19 -0.89 3.00
N LYS A 77 -9.70 -1.65 3.98
CA LYS A 77 -10.42 -2.91 3.76
C LYS A 77 -11.73 -2.68 3.00
N LEU A 78 -12.50 -1.66 3.38
CA LEU A 78 -13.76 -1.32 2.71
C LEU A 78 -13.54 -0.82 1.28
N LEU A 79 -12.40 -0.17 1.01
CA LEU A 79 -11.99 0.27 -0.32
C LEU A 79 -11.47 -0.87 -1.20
N GLY A 80 -11.26 -2.06 -0.63
CA GLY A 80 -10.83 -3.24 -1.38
C GLY A 80 -9.36 -3.20 -1.80
N TYR A 81 -8.50 -2.51 -1.05
CA TYR A 81 -7.07 -2.52 -1.33
C TYR A 81 -6.46 -3.92 -1.11
N PRO A 82 -5.80 -4.53 -2.11
CA PRO A 82 -5.36 -5.92 -1.99
C PRO A 82 -4.23 -6.08 -0.96
N TYR A 83 -3.43 -5.04 -0.76
CA TYR A 83 -2.31 -5.04 0.17
C TYR A 83 -2.31 -3.77 1.02
N ILE A 84 -2.04 -3.92 2.32
CA ILE A 84 -1.82 -2.80 3.24
C ILE A 84 -0.43 -2.98 3.85
N VAL A 85 0.37 -1.92 3.85
CA VAL A 85 1.68 -1.93 4.50
C VAL A 85 1.65 -0.98 5.70
N VAL A 86 1.83 -1.53 6.89
CA VAL A 86 1.80 -0.77 8.14
C VAL A 86 3.22 -0.51 8.62
N ILE A 87 3.53 0.77 8.85
CA ILE A 87 4.77 1.16 9.52
C ILE A 87 4.51 1.14 11.02
N GLY A 88 4.75 -0.04 11.58
CA GLY A 88 4.50 -0.43 12.96
C GLY A 88 5.57 0.02 13.97
N LYS A 89 5.41 -0.39 15.23
CA LYS A 89 6.49 -0.34 16.25
C LYS A 89 7.73 -1.10 15.79
N ALA A 90 7.56 -2.17 15.01
CA ALA A 90 8.65 -2.99 14.49
C ALA A 90 9.55 -2.25 13.47
N ALA A 91 9.09 -1.13 12.93
CA ALA A 91 9.90 -0.29 12.04
C ALA A 91 11.13 0.33 12.75
N SER A 92 11.07 0.50 14.07
CA SER A 92 12.18 0.98 14.91
C SER A 92 13.24 -0.09 15.21
N GLN A 93 13.02 -1.34 14.80
CA GLN A 93 14.01 -2.43 14.96
C GLN A 93 15.15 -2.30 13.93
N THR A 94 16.19 -3.11 14.10
CA THR A 94 17.30 -3.23 13.14
C THR A 94 17.45 -4.70 12.74
N PRO A 95 17.11 -5.08 11.48
CA PRO A 95 16.58 -4.22 10.42
C PRO A 95 15.14 -3.73 10.72
N SER A 96 14.74 -2.60 10.12
CA SER A 96 13.35 -2.13 10.20
C SER A 96 12.41 -3.14 9.58
N LEU A 97 11.34 -3.48 10.30
CA LEU A 97 10.30 -4.38 9.83
C LEU A 97 8.99 -3.63 9.55
N PHE A 98 8.26 -4.11 8.56
CA PHE A 98 6.99 -3.57 8.09
C PHE A 98 5.97 -4.68 8.06
N GLU A 99 4.80 -4.44 8.63
CA GLU A 99 3.70 -5.40 8.54
C GLU A 99 3.06 -5.27 7.16
N VAL A 100 2.97 -6.37 6.42
CA VAL A 100 2.19 -6.48 5.20
C VAL A 100 0.95 -7.31 5.48
N ILE A 101 -0.21 -6.77 5.11
CA ILE A 101 -1.50 -7.43 5.20
C ILE A 101 -1.97 -7.69 3.76
N ASP A 102 -2.13 -8.96 3.40
CA ASP A 102 -2.75 -9.42 2.17
C ASP A 102 -4.23 -9.71 2.43
N LEU A 103 -5.11 -8.82 1.93
CA LEU A 103 -6.55 -8.96 2.15
C LEU A 103 -7.18 -10.10 1.34
N SER A 104 -6.51 -10.56 0.28
CA SER A 104 -7.03 -11.65 -0.56
C SER A 104 -6.87 -13.02 0.11
N SER A 105 -5.87 -13.18 0.95
CA SER A 105 -5.55 -14.44 1.65
C SER A 105 -5.73 -14.38 3.17
N ASP A 106 -6.26 -13.27 3.69
CA ASP A 106 -6.38 -12.97 5.13
C ASP A 106 -5.07 -13.27 5.89
N PHE A 107 -3.97 -12.81 5.30
CA PHE A 107 -2.61 -13.12 5.75
C PHE A 107 -1.89 -11.83 6.17
N SER A 108 -1.20 -11.87 7.32
CA SER A 108 -0.35 -10.77 7.78
C SER A 108 1.01 -11.30 8.25
N GLN A 109 2.07 -10.57 7.93
CA GLN A 109 3.43 -10.86 8.40
C GLN A 109 4.30 -9.59 8.48
N GLU A 110 5.29 -9.59 9.37
CA GLU A 110 6.32 -8.55 9.42
C GLU A 110 7.49 -8.92 8.50
N LEU A 111 7.89 -8.00 7.62
CA LEU A 111 8.96 -8.19 6.63
C LEU A 111 9.98 -7.05 6.68
N SER A 112 11.24 -7.38 6.40
CA SER A 112 12.24 -6.36 6.06
C SER A 112 11.89 -5.68 4.73
N LEU A 113 12.49 -4.52 4.44
CA LEU A 113 12.26 -3.83 3.16
C LEU A 113 12.52 -4.72 1.94
N GLU A 114 13.60 -5.50 1.98
CA GLU A 114 13.99 -6.41 0.90
C GLU A 114 12.96 -7.54 0.74
N ALA A 115 12.57 -8.17 1.85
CA ALA A 115 11.58 -9.25 1.81
C ALA A 115 10.20 -8.76 1.38
N LEU A 116 9.81 -7.54 1.79
CA LEU A 116 8.57 -6.88 1.36
C LEU A 116 8.57 -6.63 -0.14
N TYR A 117 9.66 -6.09 -0.69
CA TYR A 117 9.81 -5.87 -2.12
C TYR A 117 9.68 -7.20 -2.89
N GLY A 118 10.37 -8.26 -2.45
CA GLY A 118 10.28 -9.57 -3.07
C GLY A 118 8.86 -10.17 -3.01
N PHE A 119 8.22 -10.10 -1.84
CA PHE A 119 6.85 -10.57 -1.63
C PHE A 119 5.87 -9.90 -2.59
N LEU A 120 5.89 -8.56 -2.66
CA LEU A 120 4.97 -7.81 -3.51
C LEU A 120 5.30 -7.95 -5.00
N SER A 121 6.57 -7.99 -5.37
CA SER A 121 6.99 -8.22 -6.77
C SER A 121 6.45 -9.55 -7.28
N LEU A 122 6.60 -10.62 -6.49
CA LEU A 122 6.11 -11.95 -6.85
C LEU A 122 4.58 -11.98 -6.90
N ARG A 123 3.90 -11.51 -5.85
CA ARG A 123 2.44 -11.60 -5.73
C ARG A 123 1.69 -10.78 -6.77
N THR A 124 2.20 -9.59 -7.09
CA THR A 124 1.55 -8.70 -8.08
C THR A 124 1.87 -9.11 -9.52
N SER A 125 2.99 -9.80 -9.77
CA SER A 125 3.31 -10.35 -11.10
C SER A 125 2.44 -11.54 -11.52
N ALA A 126 1.78 -12.21 -10.57
CA ALA A 126 0.98 -13.41 -10.82
C ALA A 126 -0.44 -13.11 -11.34
N VAL A 127 -0.87 -11.84 -11.36
CA VAL A 127 -2.17 -11.43 -11.91
C VAL A 127 -1.97 -11.01 -13.37
N PRO A 128 -2.65 -11.64 -14.35
CA PRO A 128 -2.53 -11.23 -15.74
C PRO A 128 -3.10 -9.83 -15.90
N VAL A 129 -2.23 -8.84 -16.15
CA VAL A 129 -2.66 -7.56 -16.73
C VAL A 129 -3.28 -7.89 -18.08
N MET A 130 -4.61 -7.82 -18.18
CA MET A 130 -5.30 -7.85 -19.46
C MET A 130 -4.85 -6.61 -20.26
N LYS A 131 -3.80 -6.79 -21.06
CA LYS A 131 -3.43 -5.82 -22.10
C LYS A 131 -4.55 -5.86 -23.12
N ASN A 132 -5.46 -4.89 -23.06
CA ASN A 132 -6.40 -4.66 -24.15
C ASN A 132 -5.59 -4.45 -25.42
N LYS A 133 -5.59 -5.48 -26.27
CA LYS A 133 -5.08 -5.39 -27.63
C LYS A 133 -6.10 -4.52 -28.36
N MET A 134 -5.89 -3.21 -28.38
CA MET A 134 -6.55 -2.36 -29.36
C MET A 134 -6.09 -2.87 -30.72
N SER A 135 -6.94 -3.68 -31.34
CA SER A 135 -6.82 -4.04 -32.74
C SER A 135 -6.91 -2.74 -33.54
N THR A 136 -5.81 -2.37 -34.17
CA THR A 136 -5.81 -1.45 -35.30
C THR A 136 -6.86 -1.95 -36.29
N VAL A 137 -7.96 -1.23 -36.41
CA VAL A 137 -8.86 -1.36 -37.54
C VAL A 137 -8.13 -0.72 -38.72
N GLN A 138 -7.77 -1.54 -39.71
CA GLN A 138 -7.31 -1.10 -41.02
C GLN A 138 -8.45 -0.45 -41.80
#